data_AF-A0A8C7FDS4-F1
#
_entry.id   AF-A0A8C7FDS4-F1
#
_cell.length_a   1.000
_cell.length_b   1.000
_cell.length_c   1.000
_cell.angle_alpha   90.00
_cell.angle_beta   90.00
_cell.angle_gamma   90.00
#
_symmetry.space_group_name_H-M   'P 1'
#
loop_
_entity.id
_entity.type
_entity.pdbx_description
1 polymer ?
#
loop_
_entity_poly.entity_id
_entity_poly.type
_entity_poly.pdbx_seq_one_letter_code
_entity_poly.pdbx_strand_id
1 'polypeptide(L)'
;MMYVLSLPALHLSLFQIIMLVIAWKLEAPNMGFFTKEEWLKGMTLLQCDCIERLQGKLDYLRNHLNDTIIFKNIYRYAFDFARDKDQRSLDMDTAKSMLGLLLGRTWPLFPVFNQFLEQSKYKVMNKDQWYNVLEFSRTVSTDLSNYDEDGAWPVLLDEFVEWQKARLAAL
;
A
#
# COMPACT_ATOMS: atom_id res chain seq x y z
N MET A 1 -25.12 -11.02 -9.65
CA MET A 1 -24.94 -10.93 -8.18
C MET A 1 -23.51 -10.52 -7.92
N MET A 2 -23.29 -9.26 -7.57
CA MET A 2 -22.02 -8.83 -6.97
C MET A 2 -21.92 -9.57 -5.63
N TYR A 3 -20.81 -10.27 -5.37
CA TYR A 3 -20.54 -10.75 -4.03
C TYR A 3 -20.08 -9.51 -3.24
N VAL A 4 -21.04 -8.63 -2.94
CA VAL A 4 -20.88 -7.65 -1.88
C VAL A 4 -20.77 -8.49 -0.63
N LEU A 5 -19.53 -8.79 -0.27
CA LEU A 5 -19.10 -8.95 1.11
C LEU A 5 -20.21 -9.47 2.02
N SER A 6 -20.58 -10.75 1.89
CA SER A 6 -21.01 -11.50 3.07
C SER A 6 -19.76 -11.77 3.92
N LEU A 7 -19.10 -10.67 4.31
CA LEU A 7 -18.00 -10.56 5.25
C LEU A 7 -18.40 -10.59 6.74
N PRO A 8 -19.66 -10.82 7.18
CA PRO A 8 -19.86 -11.09 8.61
C PRO A 8 -19.16 -12.37 9.09
N ALA A 9 -18.82 -13.31 8.19
CA ALA A 9 -18.19 -14.60 8.52
C ALA A 9 -16.65 -14.52 8.64
N LEU A 10 -16.02 -13.49 8.09
CA LEU A 10 -14.62 -13.19 8.30
C LEU A 10 -14.61 -11.96 9.20
N HIS A 11 -14.28 -12.12 10.49
CA HIS A 11 -13.98 -11.02 11.44
C HIS A 11 -12.74 -10.18 11.02
N LEU A 12 -12.50 -10.05 9.71
CA LEU A 12 -11.45 -9.29 9.09
C LEU A 12 -12.08 -7.95 8.75
N SER A 13 -11.85 -6.97 9.61
CA SER A 13 -12.08 -5.57 9.27
C SER A 13 -11.50 -5.34 7.87
N LEU A 14 -12.29 -4.68 7.02
CA LEU A 14 -11.98 -4.35 5.62
C LEU A 14 -10.65 -3.58 5.41
N PHE A 15 -9.93 -3.33 6.50
CA PHE A 15 -8.65 -2.63 6.61
C PHE A 15 -7.47 -3.54 6.95
N GLN A 16 -7.62 -4.87 7.04
CA GLN A 16 -6.44 -5.72 7.22
C GLN A 16 -5.64 -5.83 5.92
N ILE A 17 -4.33 -5.65 6.00
CA ILE A 17 -3.36 -5.79 4.89
C ILE A 17 -3.52 -7.11 4.13
N ILE A 18 -4.08 -8.13 4.79
CA ILE A 18 -4.41 -9.44 4.22
C ILE A 18 -5.47 -9.35 3.11
N MET A 19 -6.48 -8.48 3.26
CA MET A 19 -7.49 -8.29 2.21
C MET A 19 -6.86 -7.77 0.93
N LEU A 20 -5.84 -6.90 1.04
CA LEU A 20 -5.06 -6.46 -0.10
C LEU A 20 -4.24 -7.62 -0.71
N VAL A 21 -3.66 -8.50 0.11
CA VAL A 21 -2.96 -9.70 -0.40
C VAL A 21 -3.92 -10.65 -1.11
N ILE A 22 -5.13 -10.83 -0.58
CA ILE A 22 -6.18 -11.65 -1.21
C ILE A 22 -6.58 -10.99 -2.54
N ALA A 23 -6.89 -9.70 -2.56
CA ALA A 23 -7.22 -8.97 -3.78
C ALA A 23 -6.13 -9.11 -4.85
N TRP A 24 -4.86 -9.00 -4.44
CA TRP A 24 -3.70 -9.21 -5.31
C TRP A 24 -3.64 -10.64 -5.87
N LYS A 25 -3.88 -11.67 -5.03
CA LYS A 25 -3.94 -13.07 -5.49
C LYS A 25 -5.12 -13.35 -6.43
N LEU A 26 -6.22 -12.63 -6.24
CA LEU A 26 -7.40 -12.70 -7.10
C LEU A 26 -7.22 -11.91 -8.40
N GLU A 27 -6.14 -11.12 -8.54
CA GLU A 27 -5.94 -10.16 -9.62
C GLU A 27 -7.12 -9.20 -9.75
N ALA A 28 -7.72 -8.82 -8.62
CA ALA A 28 -8.92 -7.98 -8.63
C ALA A 28 -8.60 -6.59 -9.19
N PRO A 29 -9.34 -6.10 -10.19
CA PRO A 29 -8.99 -4.85 -10.86
C PRO A 29 -9.41 -3.60 -10.09
N ASN A 30 -10.33 -3.71 -9.12
CA ASN A 30 -10.92 -2.57 -8.41
C ASN A 30 -11.08 -2.85 -6.92
N MET A 31 -10.87 -1.81 -6.11
CA MET A 31 -11.20 -1.83 -4.69
C MET A 31 -12.72 -1.80 -4.43
N GLY A 32 -13.13 -2.37 -3.29
CA GLY A 32 -14.48 -2.28 -2.73
C GLY A 32 -15.37 -3.50 -2.98
N PHE A 33 -15.14 -4.28 -4.04
CA PHE A 33 -15.92 -5.49 -4.33
C PHE A 33 -15.12 -6.52 -5.14
N PHE A 34 -15.58 -7.78 -5.12
CA PHE A 34 -15.14 -8.81 -6.05
C PHE A 34 -16.32 -9.29 -6.90
N THR A 35 -16.06 -9.53 -8.19
CA THR A 35 -17.02 -10.23 -9.04
C THR A 35 -17.05 -11.72 -8.69
N LYS A 36 -18.13 -12.41 -9.08
CA LYS A 36 -18.23 -13.87 -8.92
C LYS A 36 -17.06 -14.59 -9.57
N GLU A 37 -16.69 -14.14 -10.76
CA GLU A 37 -15.63 -14.73 -11.56
C GLU A 37 -14.26 -14.56 -10.90
N GLU A 38 -13.94 -13.34 -10.44
CA GLU A 38 -12.72 -13.05 -9.67
C GLU A 38 -12.63 -13.93 -8.42
N TRP A 39 -13.73 -14.02 -7.66
CA TRP A 39 -13.78 -14.84 -6.46
C TRP A 39 -13.55 -16.32 -6.77
N LEU A 40 -14.29 -16.88 -7.73
CA LEU A 40 -14.16 -18.30 -8.08
C LEU A 40 -12.78 -18.63 -8.66
N LYS A 41 -12.24 -17.77 -9.53
CA LYS A 41 -10.90 -17.91 -10.09
C LYS A 41 -9.85 -17.92 -8.97
N GLY A 42 -9.87 -16.91 -8.10
CA GLY A 42 -8.88 -16.80 -7.03
C GLY A 42 -9.00 -17.91 -5.99
N MET A 43 -10.22 -18.30 -5.60
CA MET A 43 -10.45 -19.41 -4.68
C MET A 43 -9.97 -20.75 -5.28
N THR A 44 -10.17 -20.97 -6.58
CA THR A 44 -9.64 -22.15 -7.29
C THR A 44 -8.11 -22.16 -7.30
N LEU A 45 -7.47 -21.02 -7.62
CA LEU A 45 -6.01 -20.87 -7.60
C LEU A 45 -5.43 -21.05 -6.20
N LEU A 46 -6.16 -20.57 -5.18
CA LEU A 46 -5.80 -20.76 -3.77
C LEU A 46 -6.18 -22.15 -3.25
N GLN A 47 -6.82 -23.02 -4.04
CA GLN A 47 -7.32 -24.33 -3.60
C GLN A 47 -8.18 -24.25 -2.33
N CYS A 48 -8.99 -23.20 -2.22
CA CYS A 48 -9.92 -22.96 -1.14
C CYS A 48 -11.35 -23.10 -1.67
N ASP A 49 -12.04 -24.18 -1.33
CA ASP A 49 -13.45 -24.42 -1.70
C ASP A 49 -14.44 -23.97 -0.60
N CYS A 50 -13.93 -23.62 0.58
CA CYS A 50 -14.71 -23.10 1.70
C CYS A 50 -13.93 -22.03 2.51
N ILE A 51 -14.63 -21.32 3.38
CA ILE A 51 -14.08 -20.22 4.18
C ILE A 51 -13.01 -20.73 5.16
N GLU A 52 -13.20 -21.91 5.73
CA GLU A 52 -12.28 -22.52 6.69
C GLU A 52 -10.91 -22.79 6.06
N ARG A 53 -10.87 -23.24 4.80
CA ARG A 53 -9.61 -23.41 4.06
C ARG A 53 -8.95 -22.07 3.77
N LEU A 54 -9.71 -21.03 3.46
CA LEU A 54 -9.16 -19.68 3.27
C LEU A 54 -8.56 -19.16 4.60
N GLN A 55 -9.28 -19.35 5.72
CA GLN A 55 -8.80 -19.02 7.06
C GLN A 55 -7.49 -19.73 7.38
N GLY A 56 -7.39 -21.03 7.07
CA GLY A 56 -6.16 -21.81 7.23
C GLY A 56 -4.98 -21.35 6.36
N LYS A 57 -5.23 -20.55 5.31
CA LYS A 57 -4.18 -19.97 4.45
C LYS A 57 -3.82 -18.52 4.82
N LEU A 58 -4.48 -17.88 5.78
CA LEU A 58 -4.23 -16.47 6.09
C LEU A 58 -2.79 -16.22 6.52
N ASP A 59 -2.19 -17.11 7.31
CA ASP A 59 -0.78 -16.96 7.73
C ASP A 59 0.20 -17.14 6.57
N TYR A 60 -0.08 -18.09 5.68
CA TYR A 60 0.65 -18.25 4.43
C TYR A 60 0.57 -16.97 3.56
N LEU A 61 -0.61 -16.38 3.44
CA LEU A 61 -0.80 -15.13 2.69
C LEU A 61 -0.11 -13.95 3.38
N ARG A 62 -0.16 -13.85 4.71
CA ARG A 62 0.59 -12.84 5.47
C ARG A 62 2.09 -12.94 5.22
N ASN A 63 2.63 -14.15 5.18
CA ASN A 63 4.05 -14.38 4.97
C ASN A 63 4.57 -13.89 3.61
N HIS A 64 3.72 -13.73 2.60
CA HIS A 64 4.10 -13.09 1.34
C HIS A 64 4.58 -11.64 1.51
N LEU A 65 4.11 -10.95 2.55
CA LEU A 65 4.52 -9.56 2.84
C LEU A 65 5.96 -9.49 3.38
N ASN A 66 6.53 -10.61 3.84
CA ASN A 66 7.91 -10.68 4.32
C ASN A 66 8.91 -10.88 3.19
N ASP A 67 8.46 -11.32 2.01
CA ASP A 67 9.30 -11.44 0.82
C ASP A 67 9.39 -10.08 0.11
N THR A 68 10.60 -9.57 -0.11
CA THR A 68 10.82 -8.22 -0.62
C THR A 68 10.35 -8.02 -2.06
N ILE A 69 10.40 -9.06 -2.88
CA ILE A 69 9.99 -9.07 -4.29
C ILE A 69 8.47 -9.15 -4.36
N ILE A 70 7.87 -10.07 -3.60
CA ILE A 70 6.41 -10.22 -3.55
C ILE A 70 5.78 -8.96 -2.95
N PHE A 71 6.33 -8.42 -1.87
CA PHE A 71 5.88 -7.16 -1.29
C PHE A 71 5.94 -6.02 -2.30
N LYS A 72 7.03 -5.90 -3.09
CA LYS A 72 7.13 -4.87 -4.14
C LYS A 72 6.01 -5.02 -5.17
N ASN A 73 5.65 -6.25 -5.54
CA ASN A 73 4.55 -6.50 -6.47
C ASN A 73 3.18 -6.13 -5.86
N ILE A 74 2.93 -6.51 -4.60
CA ILE A 74 1.71 -6.13 -3.88
C ILE A 74 1.61 -4.61 -3.73
N TYR A 75 2.70 -3.95 -3.37
CA TYR A 75 2.77 -2.49 -3.23
C TYR A 75 2.46 -1.78 -4.56
N ARG A 76 3.01 -2.28 -5.67
CA ARG A 76 2.73 -1.73 -7.01
C ARG A 76 1.28 -1.94 -7.43
N TYR A 77 0.74 -3.12 -7.15
CA TYR A 77 -0.67 -3.44 -7.40
C TYR A 77 -1.62 -2.54 -6.60
N ALA A 78 -1.31 -2.25 -5.34
CA ALA A 78 -2.14 -1.43 -4.47
C ALA A 78 -2.48 -0.05 -5.05
N PHE A 79 -1.56 0.54 -5.81
CA PHE A 79 -1.79 1.80 -6.51
C PHE A 79 -2.92 1.68 -7.55
N ASP A 80 -2.82 0.72 -8.46
CA ASP A 80 -3.82 0.53 -9.52
C ASP A 80 -5.14 0.01 -8.94
N PHE A 81 -5.09 -0.73 -7.83
CA PHE A 81 -6.27 -1.25 -7.13
C PHE A 81 -7.08 -0.15 -6.42
N ALA A 82 -6.41 0.81 -5.78
CA ALA A 82 -7.06 1.86 -5.00
C ALA A 82 -7.47 3.09 -5.82
N ARG A 83 -6.95 3.23 -7.04
CA ARG A 83 -7.19 4.38 -7.91
C ARG A 83 -8.48 4.20 -8.69
N ASP A 84 -9.25 5.27 -8.82
CA ASP A 84 -10.37 5.32 -9.76
C ASP A 84 -9.88 5.10 -11.20
N LYS A 85 -10.57 4.26 -11.97
CA LYS A 85 -10.12 3.87 -13.33
C LYS A 85 -9.82 5.06 -14.24
N ASP A 86 -10.57 6.14 -14.07
CA ASP A 86 -10.49 7.35 -14.90
C ASP A 86 -9.40 8.34 -14.45
N GLN A 87 -8.78 8.15 -13.29
CA GLN A 87 -7.81 9.08 -12.70
C GLN A 87 -6.40 8.55 -12.80
N ARG A 88 -5.36 9.32 -13.17
CA ARG A 88 -3.98 8.78 -13.24
C ARG A 88 -3.21 8.78 -11.90
N SER A 89 -3.85 9.23 -10.84
CA SER A 89 -3.27 9.42 -9.51
C SER A 89 -4.26 9.00 -8.42
N LEU A 90 -3.76 8.69 -7.23
CA LEU A 90 -4.56 8.54 -6.03
C LEU A 90 -4.86 9.93 -5.45
N ASP A 91 -6.05 10.14 -4.91
CA ASP A 91 -6.25 11.27 -3.98
C ASP A 91 -5.37 11.07 -2.73
N MET A 92 -5.00 12.18 -2.09
CA MET A 92 -4.03 12.12 -1.00
C MET A 92 -4.52 11.33 0.22
N ASP A 93 -5.83 11.32 0.52
CA ASP A 93 -6.36 10.60 1.68
C ASP A 93 -6.34 9.09 1.46
N THR A 94 -6.69 8.63 0.26
CA THR A 94 -6.52 7.24 -0.16
C THR A 94 -5.04 6.84 -0.17
N ALA A 95 -4.17 7.69 -0.71
CA ALA A 95 -2.72 7.43 -0.75
C ALA A 95 -2.15 7.25 0.65
N LYS A 96 -2.41 8.19 1.58
CA LYS A 96 -1.97 8.09 2.98
C LYS A 96 -2.48 6.82 3.66
N SER A 97 -3.76 6.50 3.47
CA SER A 97 -4.37 5.30 4.07
C SER A 97 -3.70 4.02 3.58
N MET A 98 -3.44 3.92 2.28
CA MET A 98 -2.80 2.75 1.68
C MET A 98 -1.31 2.66 2.02
N LEU A 99 -0.59 3.79 2.08
CA LEU A 99 0.80 3.83 2.56
C LEU A 99 0.88 3.42 4.04
N GLY A 100 -0.04 3.89 4.88
CA GLY A 100 -0.09 3.50 6.29
C GLY A 100 -0.36 2.02 6.49
N LEU A 101 -1.21 1.45 5.64
CA LEU A 101 -1.44 0.00 5.63
C LEU A 101 -0.17 -0.79 5.30
N LEU A 102 0.58 -0.35 4.28
CA LEU A 102 1.72 -1.09 3.72
C LEU A 102 3.04 -0.84 4.45
N LEU A 103 3.30 0.41 4.85
CA LEU A 103 4.58 0.87 5.36
C LEU A 103 4.53 1.31 6.82
N GLY A 104 3.34 1.51 7.41
CA GLY A 104 3.21 2.10 8.74
C GLY A 104 3.85 1.30 9.88
N ARG A 105 4.12 0.00 9.67
CA ARG A 105 4.83 -0.85 10.64
C ARG A 105 6.30 -1.08 10.31
N THR A 106 6.70 -0.91 9.05
CA THR A 106 8.01 -1.36 8.54
C THR A 106 8.95 -0.20 8.21
N TRP A 107 8.42 0.99 7.94
CA TRP A 107 9.21 2.16 7.62
C TRP A 107 9.23 3.14 8.80
N PRO A 108 10.37 3.31 9.51
CA PRO A 108 10.43 4.14 10.72
C PRO A 108 10.10 5.62 10.49
N LEU A 109 10.35 6.15 9.29
CA LEU A 109 10.01 7.53 8.93
C LEU A 109 8.55 7.69 8.51
N PHE A 110 7.76 6.63 8.36
CA PHE A 110 6.38 6.73 7.89
C PHE A 110 5.51 7.67 8.74
N PRO A 111 5.53 7.64 10.09
CA PRO A 111 4.69 8.56 10.88
C PRO A 111 4.99 10.03 10.58
N VAL A 112 6.26 10.35 10.37
CA VAL A 112 6.75 11.70 10.07
C VAL A 112 6.45 12.08 8.62
N PHE A 113 6.61 11.15 7.69
CA PHE A 113 6.23 11.34 6.30
C PHE A 113 4.72 11.57 6.15
N ASN A 114 3.88 10.82 6.87
CA ASN A 114 2.43 11.01 6.87
C ASN A 114 2.06 12.41 7.39
N GLN A 115 2.71 12.88 8.45
CA GLN A 115 2.52 14.24 8.96
C GLN A 115 2.93 15.31 7.92
N PHE A 116 4.03 15.08 7.20
CA PHE A 116 4.42 15.95 6.08
C PHE A 116 3.33 15.98 5.01
N LEU A 117 2.81 14.82 4.58
CA LEU A 117 1.75 14.75 3.58
C LEU A 117 0.48 15.51 4.00
N GLU A 118 0.11 15.45 5.29
CA GLU A 118 -1.03 16.19 5.85
C GLU A 118 -0.87 17.72 5.77
N GLN A 119 0.35 18.22 5.91
CA GLN A 119 0.66 19.66 5.88
C GLN A 119 1.06 20.15 4.48
N SER A 120 1.31 19.23 3.57
CA SER A 120 1.82 19.54 2.24
C SER A 120 0.76 20.16 1.31
N LYS A 121 1.23 20.77 0.23
CA LYS A 121 0.39 21.31 -0.86
C LYS A 121 -0.21 20.22 -1.76
N TYR A 122 0.29 18.99 -1.70
CA TYR A 122 -0.09 17.91 -2.62
C TYR A 122 -1.50 17.41 -2.33
N LYS A 123 -2.33 17.32 -3.38
CA LYS A 123 -3.71 16.81 -3.29
C LYS A 123 -3.86 15.40 -3.86
N VAL A 124 -2.88 14.94 -4.62
CA VAL A 124 -2.85 13.62 -5.25
C VAL A 124 -1.43 13.05 -5.20
N MET A 125 -1.32 11.74 -5.32
CA MET A 125 -0.05 11.01 -5.49
C MET A 125 -0.09 10.24 -6.81
N ASN A 126 0.85 10.54 -7.71
CA ASN A 126 0.96 9.84 -8.99
C ASN A 126 1.75 8.52 -8.85
N LYS A 127 1.77 7.73 -9.92
CA LYS A 127 2.40 6.39 -9.94
C LYS A 127 3.90 6.41 -9.68
N ASP A 128 4.60 7.42 -10.21
CA ASP A 128 6.03 7.58 -10.06
C ASP A 128 6.40 7.93 -8.60
N GLN A 129 5.69 8.90 -8.02
CA GLN A 129 5.82 9.25 -6.59
C GLN A 129 5.56 8.03 -5.70
N TRP A 130 4.47 7.29 -5.95
CA TRP A 130 4.14 6.07 -5.22
C TRP A 130 5.31 5.07 -5.27
N TYR A 131 5.86 4.78 -6.45
CA TYR A 131 6.96 3.80 -6.57
C TYR A 131 8.24 4.27 -5.88
N ASN A 132 8.54 5.56 -5.95
CA ASN A 132 9.71 6.13 -5.29
C ASN A 132 9.55 6.19 -3.77
N VAL A 133 8.35 6.32 -3.20
CA VAL A 133 8.14 6.21 -1.75
C VAL A 133 8.60 4.86 -1.22
N LEU A 134 8.31 3.76 -1.92
CA LEU A 134 8.81 2.44 -1.52
C LEU A 134 10.33 2.35 -1.63
N GLU A 135 10.91 2.86 -2.71
CA GLU A 135 12.36 2.82 -2.90
C GLU A 135 13.06 3.64 -1.81
N PHE A 136 12.61 4.87 -1.57
CA PHE A 136 13.08 5.75 -0.51
C PHE A 136 12.99 5.08 0.85
N SER A 137 11.89 4.40 1.16
CA SER A 137 11.72 3.70 2.44
C SER A 137 12.73 2.57 2.68
N ARG A 138 13.37 2.08 1.61
CA ARG A 138 14.33 0.97 1.63
C ARG A 138 15.79 1.44 1.52
N THR A 139 16.04 2.57 0.87
CA THR A 139 17.41 3.01 0.53
C THR A 139 17.87 4.20 1.36
N VAL A 140 16.97 5.06 1.84
CA VAL A 140 17.32 6.25 2.61
C VAL A 140 17.30 5.92 4.11
N SER A 141 18.38 6.28 4.79
CA SER A 141 18.59 6.07 6.22
C SER A 141 17.63 6.93 7.02
N THR A 142 17.30 6.48 8.23
CA THR A 142 16.33 7.18 9.11
C THR A 142 16.82 8.55 9.57
N ASP A 143 18.12 8.80 9.55
CA ASP A 143 18.74 10.09 9.86
C ASP A 143 18.95 10.97 8.61
N LEU A 144 18.52 10.49 7.42
CA LEU A 144 18.65 11.16 6.13
C LEU A 144 20.10 11.43 5.70
N SER A 145 21.09 10.81 6.36
CA SER A 145 22.52 11.09 6.15
C SER A 145 23.03 10.69 4.76
N ASN A 146 22.42 9.67 4.15
CA ASN A 146 22.75 9.17 2.82
C ASN A 146 21.80 9.67 1.72
N TYR A 147 20.98 10.68 2.01
CA TYR A 147 20.15 11.31 1.00
C TYR A 147 21.00 12.09 0.00
N ASP A 148 20.79 11.85 -1.29
CA ASP A 148 21.43 12.57 -2.38
C ASP A 148 20.47 13.62 -2.96
N GLU A 149 20.80 14.89 -2.75
CA GLU A 149 19.99 16.04 -3.20
C GLU A 149 20.05 16.25 -4.72
N ASP A 150 21.08 15.70 -5.40
CA ASP A 150 21.18 15.68 -6.85
C ASP A 150 20.58 14.39 -7.45
N GLY A 151 20.00 13.54 -6.61
CA GLY A 151 19.36 12.29 -7.00
C GLY A 151 18.10 12.49 -7.84
N ALA A 152 17.72 11.47 -8.60
CA ALA A 152 16.51 11.50 -9.44
C ALA A 152 15.21 11.22 -8.64
N TRP A 153 15.09 11.79 -7.45
CA TRP A 153 13.89 11.64 -6.62
C TRP A 153 12.77 12.56 -7.12
N PRO A 154 11.49 12.20 -6.95
CA PRO A 154 10.39 13.13 -7.15
C PRO A 154 10.49 14.28 -6.15
N VAL A 155 10.16 15.50 -6.60
CA VAL A 155 10.14 16.73 -5.78
C VAL A 155 9.40 16.57 -4.44
N LEU A 156 8.39 15.71 -4.39
CA LEU A 156 7.68 15.36 -3.15
C LEU A 156 8.63 14.85 -2.04
N LEU A 157 9.60 14.02 -2.40
CA LEU A 157 10.57 13.42 -1.48
C LEU A 157 11.70 14.40 -1.14
N ASP A 158 12.13 15.23 -2.10
CA ASP A 158 13.05 16.34 -1.83
C ASP A 158 12.46 17.28 -0.77
N GLU A 159 11.23 17.75 -1.00
CA GLU A 159 10.52 18.64 -0.07
C GLU A 159 10.27 17.98 1.29
N PHE A 160 10.08 16.66 1.34
CA PHE A 160 9.98 15.93 2.61
C PHE A 160 11.30 15.97 3.40
N VAL A 161 12.43 15.72 2.72
CA VAL A 161 13.76 15.75 3.36
C VAL A 161 14.09 17.14 3.88
N GLU A 162 13.86 18.17 3.07
CA GLU A 162 14.05 19.57 3.48
C GLU A 162 13.18 19.92 4.69
N TRP A 163 11.89 19.58 4.65
CA TRP A 163 10.95 19.82 5.74
C TRP A 163 11.39 19.12 7.04
N GLN A 164 11.83 17.87 6.95
CA GLN A 164 12.26 17.10 8.11
C GLN A 164 13.59 17.62 8.69
N LYS A 165 14.56 17.98 7.85
CA LYS A 165 15.83 18.61 8.28
C LYS A 165 15.56 19.93 9.01
N ALA A 166 14.70 20.79 8.46
CA ALA A 166 14.32 22.06 9.09
C ALA A 166 13.63 21.85 10.44
N ARG A 167 12.74 20.84 10.53
CA ARG A 167 12.07 20.49 11.78
C ARG A 167 13.04 20.00 12.86
N LEU A 168 14.04 19.20 12.49
CA LEU A 168 15.06 18.72 13.43
C LEU A 168 15.99 19.85 13.91
N ALA A 169 16.29 20.83 13.07
CA ALA A 169 17.11 21.99 13.45
C ALA A 169 16.38 22.98 14.38
N ALA A 170 15.05 22.90 14.46
CA ALA A 170 14.22 23.75 15.31
C ALA A 170 13.92 23.15 16.70
N LEU A 171 14.38 21.92 16.96
CA LEU A 171 14.29 21.22 18.25
C LEU A 171 15.56 21.44 19.08
#